data_AF-A0A4R1AK73-F1
#
_entry.id   AF-A0A4R1AK73-F1
#
_cell.length_a   1.000
_cell.length_b   1.000
_cell.length_c   1.000
_cell.angle_alpha   90.00
_cell.angle_beta   90.00
_cell.angle_gamma   90.00
#
_symmetry.space_group_name_H-M   'P 1'
#
loop_
_entity.id
_entity.type
_entity.pdbx_description
1 polymer ?
#
loop_
_entity_poly.entity_id
_entity_poly.type
_entity_poly.pdbx_seq_one_letter_code
_entity_poly.pdbx_strand_id
1 'polypeptide(L)'
;MNKHKGYKQTRQITYDQMKVYGEKFEKLRKSINFSLNEMSEAIGVSLSTLHRWEKGKLIPQTDIDYIERKIENVAAKVLIY
;
A
#
# COMPACT_ATOMS: atom_id res chain seq x y z
N MET A 1 7.87 1.05 -31.85
CA MET A 1 8.30 1.24 -30.45
C MET A 1 7.12 0.98 -29.53
N ASN A 2 6.85 -0.30 -29.19
CA ASN A 2 5.76 -0.66 -28.28
C ASN A 2 6.36 -1.12 -26.95
N LYS A 3 6.38 -0.23 -25.96
CA LYS A 3 6.81 -0.56 -24.59
C LYS A 3 5.60 -1.03 -23.77
N HIS A 4 5.01 -2.17 -24.13
CA HIS A 4 4.13 -2.89 -23.22
C HIS A 4 5.01 -3.63 -22.22
N LYS A 5 5.42 -2.96 -21.14
CA LYS A 5 5.94 -3.65 -19.95
C LYS A 5 4.79 -4.50 -19.41
N GLY A 6 4.95 -5.82 -19.46
CA GLY A 6 3.96 -6.79 -19.00
C GLY A 6 3.76 -6.68 -17.48
N TYR A 7 2.78 -5.89 -17.06
CA TYR A 7 2.24 -5.99 -15.72
C TYR A 7 1.32 -7.21 -15.70
N LYS A 8 1.75 -8.27 -14.98
CA LYS A 8 0.96 -9.48 -14.71
C LYS A 8 -0.42 -9.07 -14.21
N GLN A 9 -1.46 -9.75 -14.69
CA GLN A 9 -2.87 -9.49 -14.37
C GLN A 9 -3.05 -9.26 -12.87
N THR A 10 -3.27 -8.01 -12.51
CA THR A 10 -3.56 -7.57 -11.14
C THR A 10 -4.98 -7.99 -10.78
N ARG A 11 -5.20 -8.55 -9.59
CA ARG A 11 -6.57 -8.74 -9.07
C ARG A 11 -7.29 -7.39 -9.12
N GLN A 12 -8.39 -7.32 -9.88
CA GLN A 12 -9.16 -6.09 -9.98
C GLN A 12 -9.99 -5.92 -8.70
N ILE A 13 -9.68 -4.89 -7.92
CA ILE A 13 -10.43 -4.53 -6.71
C ILE A 13 -11.32 -3.31 -6.97
N THR A 14 -12.42 -3.22 -6.23
CA THR A 14 -13.32 -2.07 -6.26
C THR A 14 -12.85 -0.96 -5.32
N TYR A 15 -13.44 0.24 -5.42
CA TYR A 15 -13.18 1.33 -4.48
C TYR A 15 -13.59 0.98 -3.03
N ASP A 16 -14.67 0.22 -2.83
CA ASP A 16 -15.10 -0.21 -1.50
C ASP A 16 -14.10 -1.20 -0.88
N GLN A 17 -13.62 -2.15 -1.67
CA GLN A 17 -12.53 -3.03 -1.24
C GLN A 17 -11.27 -2.22 -0.93
N MET A 18 -10.92 -1.27 -1.79
CA MET A 18 -9.77 -0.39 -1.56
C MET A 18 -9.91 0.42 -0.27
N LYS A 19 -11.12 0.87 0.09
CA LYS A 19 -11.36 1.55 1.37
C LYS A 19 -11.04 0.64 2.56
N VAL A 20 -11.45 -0.63 2.52
CA VAL A 20 -11.14 -1.61 3.57
C VAL A 20 -9.62 -1.84 3.70
N TYR A 21 -8.92 -2.03 2.57
CA TYR A 21 -7.47 -2.14 2.57
C TYR A 21 -6.78 -0.86 3.08
N GLY A 22 -7.27 0.31 2.65
CA GLY A 22 -6.75 1.60 3.07
C GLY A 22 -6.83 1.81 4.58
N GLU A 23 -7.97 1.48 5.18
CA GLU A 23 -8.15 1.53 6.64
C GLU A 23 -7.21 0.55 7.37
N LYS A 24 -6.99 -0.66 6.81
CA LYS A 24 -6.01 -1.62 7.34
C LYS A 24 -4.59 -1.05 7.28
N PHE A 25 -4.20 -0.45 6.17
CA PHE A 25 -2.87 0.15 5.98
C PHE A 25 -2.62 1.29 6.97
N GLU A 26 -3.60 2.18 7.14
CA GLU A 26 -3.52 3.28 8.10
C GLU A 26 -3.38 2.76 9.54
N LYS A 27 -4.15 1.73 9.91
CA LYS A 27 -4.07 1.09 11.24
C LYS A 27 -2.70 0.47 11.51
N LEU A 28 -2.18 -0.33 10.57
CA LEU A 28 -0.87 -0.97 10.71
C LEU A 28 0.24 0.09 10.86
N ARG A 29 0.25 1.11 9.99
CA ARG A 29 1.22 2.19 10.06
C ARG A 29 1.18 2.93 11.39
N LYS A 30 -0.02 3.28 11.87
CA LYS A 30 -0.18 3.97 13.16
C LYS A 30 0.20 3.08 14.34
N SER A 31 -0.03 1.77 14.26
CA SER A 31 0.31 0.83 15.35
C SER A 31 1.82 0.76 15.63
N ILE A 32 2.65 1.08 14.63
CA ILE A 32 4.11 1.15 14.76
C ILE A 32 4.64 2.60 14.85
N ASN A 33 3.76 3.57 15.11
CA ASN A 33 4.07 5.00 15.19
C ASN A 33 4.73 5.63 13.94
N PHE A 34 4.54 5.04 12.77
CA PHE A 34 5.09 5.60 11.53
C PHE A 34 4.22 6.75 10.99
N SER A 35 4.88 7.81 10.55
CA SER A 35 4.30 8.84 9.69
C SER A 35 3.99 8.30 8.29
N LEU A 36 3.16 9.02 7.54
CA LEU A 36 2.92 8.72 6.12
C LEU A 36 4.22 8.71 5.31
N ASN A 37 5.15 9.61 5.62
CA ASN A 37 6.41 9.70 4.89
C ASN A 37 7.26 8.43 5.10
N GLU A 38 7.51 8.07 6.36
CA GLU A 38 8.33 6.90 6.71
C GLU A 38 7.79 5.60 6.11
N MET A 39 6.47 5.38 6.19
CA MET A 39 5.86 4.19 5.59
C MET A 39 5.95 4.22 4.06
N SER A 40 5.71 5.37 3.43
CA SER A 40 5.77 5.49 1.97
C SER A 40 7.17 5.23 1.41
N GLU A 41 8.20 5.76 2.10
CA GLU A 41 9.60 5.50 1.79
C GLU A 41 9.94 4.02 1.97
N ALA A 42 9.51 3.41 3.08
CA ALA A 42 9.80 2.01 3.40
C ALA A 42 9.21 1.02 2.37
N ILE A 43 8.03 1.31 1.81
CA ILE A 43 7.41 0.44 0.79
C ILE A 43 7.73 0.86 -0.65
N GLY A 44 8.36 2.02 -0.84
CA GLY A 44 8.85 2.53 -2.14
C GLY A 44 7.74 3.15 -3.00
N VAL A 45 6.86 3.96 -2.40
CA VAL A 45 5.79 4.69 -3.12
C VAL A 45 5.79 6.16 -2.70
N SER A 46 5.12 7.02 -3.48
CA SER A 46 5.00 8.43 -3.07
C SER A 46 4.08 8.58 -1.85
N LEU A 47 4.37 9.57 -1.00
CA LEU A 47 3.52 9.95 0.14
C LEU A 47 2.07 10.20 -0.29
N SER A 48 1.87 10.91 -1.40
CA SER A 48 0.53 11.18 -1.95
C SER A 48 -0.19 9.92 -2.40
N THR A 49 0.53 8.95 -2.96
CA THR A 49 -0.02 7.63 -3.34
C THR A 49 -0.51 6.88 -2.11
N LEU A 50 0.35 6.74 -1.08
CA LEU A 50 -0.02 6.06 0.17
C LEU A 50 -1.21 6.75 0.86
N HIS A 51 -1.20 8.08 0.96
CA HIS A 51 -2.31 8.82 1.54
C HIS A 51 -3.63 8.56 0.80
N ARG A 52 -3.62 8.55 -0.54
CA ARG A 52 -4.83 8.26 -1.32
C ARG A 52 -5.29 6.81 -1.18
N TRP A 53 -4.37 5.86 -1.05
CA TRP A 53 -4.68 4.46 -0.74
C TRP A 53 -5.34 4.32 0.63
N GLU A 54 -4.76 4.91 1.68
CA GLU A 54 -5.33 4.89 3.04
C GLU A 54 -6.73 5.50 3.10
N LYS A 55 -7.02 6.49 2.25
CA LYS A 55 -8.36 7.10 2.15
C LYS A 55 -9.30 6.44 1.14
N GLY A 56 -8.90 5.33 0.50
CA GLY A 56 -9.70 4.65 -0.52
C GLY A 56 -9.95 5.47 -1.79
N LYS A 57 -9.16 6.51 -2.05
CA LYS A 57 -9.34 7.48 -3.16
C LYS A 57 -8.54 7.14 -4.42
N LEU A 58 -7.81 6.03 -4.41
CA LEU A 58 -7.02 5.56 -5.52
C LEU A 58 -6.94 4.03 -5.47
N ILE A 59 -7.28 3.37 -6.57
CA ILE A 59 -7.02 1.94 -6.74
C ILE A 59 -5.58 1.79 -7.25
N PRO A 60 -4.74 0.94 -6.63
CA PRO A 60 -3.38 0.68 -7.12
C PRO A 60 -3.43 -0.02 -8.49
N GLN A 61 -2.48 0.32 -9.36
CA GLN A 61 -2.26 -0.40 -10.61
C GLN A 61 -1.51 -1.74 -10.39
N THR A 62 -0.79 -1.82 -9.27
CA THR A 62 -0.09 -3.02 -8.80
C THR A 62 -1.00 -3.86 -7.91
N ASP A 63 -0.64 -5.14 -7.75
CA ASP A 63 -1.36 -6.10 -6.93
C ASP A 63 -1.51 -5.63 -5.49
N ILE A 64 -2.76 -5.63 -5.01
CA ILE A 64 -3.10 -5.22 -3.65
C ILE A 64 -2.47 -6.16 -2.62
N ASP A 65 -2.40 -7.46 -2.90
CA ASP A 65 -1.83 -8.46 -2.00
C ASP A 65 -0.31 -8.27 -1.89
N TYR A 66 0.33 -7.79 -2.97
CA TYR A 66 1.74 -7.40 -2.95
C TYR A 66 1.99 -6.16 -2.08
N ILE A 67 1.13 -5.15 -2.19
CA ILE A 67 1.23 -3.91 -1.40
C ILE A 67 0.99 -4.21 0.07
N GLU A 68 -0.07 -4.98 0.38
CA GLU A 68 -0.40 -5.41 1.73
C GLU A 68 0.76 -6.15 2.38
N ARG A 69 1.32 -7.15 1.70
CA ARG A 69 2.49 -7.88 2.19
C ARG A 69 3.69 -6.96 2.46
N LYS A 70 3.90 -5.92 1.64
CA LYS A 70 4.98 -4.95 1.89
C LYS A 70 4.75 -4.17 3.19
N ILE A 71 3.52 -3.69 3.42
CA ILE A 71 3.17 -2.93 4.63
C ILE A 71 3.29 -3.82 5.87
N GLU A 72 2.75 -5.05 5.80
CA GLU A 72 2.85 -6.02 6.88
C GLU A 72 4.29 -6.38 7.22
N ASN A 73 5.15 -6.57 6.20
CA ASN A 73 6.56 -6.84 6.43
C ASN A 73 7.30 -5.68 7.10
N VAL A 74 6.97 -4.43 6.77
CA VAL A 74 7.55 -3.25 7.45
C VAL A 74 7.08 -3.23 8.90
N ALA A 75 5.78 -3.39 9.15
CA ALA A 75 5.23 -3.40 10.49
C ALA A 75 5.79 -4.54 11.36
N ALA A 76 5.87 -5.75 10.83
CA ALA A 76 6.42 -6.90 11.53
C ALA A 76 7.90 -6.70 11.88
N LYS A 77 8.69 -6.11 10.98
CA LYS A 77 10.11 -5.80 11.27
C LYS A 77 10.26 -4.82 12.42
N VAL A 78 9.39 -3.82 12.54
CA VAL A 78 9.47 -2.83 13.63
C VAL A 78 9.07 -3.43 14.98
N LEU A 79 8.11 -4.35 15.00
CA LEU A 79 7.62 -4.96 16.25
C LEU A 79 8.54 -6.05 16.84
N ILE A 80 9.55 -6.51 16.09
CA ILE A 80 10.49 -7.56 16.53
C ILE A 80 11.78 -6.96 17.13
N TYR A 81 11.95 -5.63 17.08
CA TYR A 81 13.02 -4.89 17.78
C TYR A 81 12.46 -4.11 18.97
#